data_AF-A0A8C1CGM3-F1
#
_entry.id   AF-A0A8C1CGM3-F1
#
_cell.length_a   1.000
_cell.length_b   1.000
_cell.length_c   1.000
_cell.angle_alpha   90.00
_cell.angle_beta   90.00
_cell.angle_gamma   90.00
#
_symmetry.space_group_name_H-M   'P 1'
#
loop_
_entity.id
_entity.type
_entity.pdbx_description
1 polymer ?
#
loop_
_entity_poly.entity_id
_entity_poly.type
_entity_poly.pdbx_seq_one_letter_code
_entity_poly.pdbx_strand_id
1 'polypeptide(L)'
;MISACPVNLFTTLLLGLKVTSVISISCLFPASWHFSLSPVVLPRFLLPSFRQLLLLGLLAGVMGLLYLLLVTGKGQYSWLREDRHLHTRLGRVPDMEATDTNNPNLNYGLVVDCGSSGSRVFVYTWPRHNGNPHELLDIKQMRDKNRKPVVMKIKPGISEYASTPDKASDYISPLLSFAAQHIPKNKHQETPLYILCTAGMRVLPESQQEALLEDLRTDIPVNFNFLFSDSHVEVISGKQEEHEAVVEVQVPGSDQQETLVRKRTAGVLDMGGVSTQIAYEVPKTEEIAKNLLAEFNLGCDAHRTEHVYRVYVSTFLGFGGNAARQRYEENLISTTQIRNKLLGQHQGESADSPILDPCLPADLQDEVGPQEQRVHLRGTGDFDRCRLLLQPFLNHTNDTNTSLNGVYQPPIDFTNSQFYGFSEFYYCTEDVLRMGGDYNSSKYSNAAKSYCATQWKTLKERFDRGLYASHADQHRLKYQCFKSAWMYEVLHSGFAFPAVYENLRTALLVYDKEVQWTLGAILYRTRFLPLRDIPQESLKGSHSHWHHSFSFMNNHYLFLACFLVVVLSILLYLLRLRRIHKRSTLLHSASGSVQWLEEGLGSPDLTVTL
;
A
#
# COMPACT_ATOMS: atom_id res chain seq x y z
N MET A 1 2.56 -31.85 -32.81
CA MET A 1 3.53 -32.96 -32.97
C MET A 1 4.31 -33.04 -31.66
N ILE A 2 3.86 -33.86 -30.72
CA ILE A 2 4.44 -35.19 -30.38
C ILE A 2 5.97 -35.13 -30.22
N SER A 3 6.44 -35.27 -28.97
CA SER A 3 7.39 -36.31 -28.48
C SER A 3 8.10 -35.76 -27.24
N ALA A 4 7.91 -36.30 -26.04
CA ALA A 4 8.31 -37.63 -25.54
C ALA A 4 9.62 -37.56 -24.74
N CYS A 5 9.50 -37.90 -23.45
CA CYS A 5 10.55 -38.47 -22.59
C CYS A 5 11.14 -39.73 -23.28
N PRO A 6 12.40 -40.16 -22.98
CA PRO A 6 12.59 -41.09 -21.85
C PRO A 6 14.02 -41.08 -21.21
N VAL A 7 14.19 -41.33 -19.89
CA VAL A 7 14.48 -42.61 -19.17
C VAL A 7 15.95 -43.08 -19.13
N ASN A 8 16.43 -43.29 -17.89
CA ASN A 8 17.41 -44.25 -17.33
C ASN A 8 18.58 -44.83 -18.17
N LEU A 9 19.75 -45.03 -17.54
CA LEU A 9 20.15 -46.34 -16.95
C LEU A 9 21.52 -46.30 -16.25
N PHE A 10 21.60 -47.08 -15.19
CA PHE A 10 22.78 -47.59 -14.48
C PHE A 10 23.80 -48.28 -15.41
N THR A 11 25.11 -48.22 -15.07
CA THR A 11 26.01 -49.39 -15.15
C THR A 11 27.24 -49.28 -14.24
N THR A 12 27.63 -50.44 -13.73
CA THR A 12 28.58 -50.77 -12.65
C THR A 12 29.99 -51.13 -13.19
N LEU A 13 31.03 -51.01 -12.34
CA LEU A 13 32.31 -51.80 -12.21
C LEU A 13 33.56 -50.90 -12.12
N LEU A 14 34.30 -50.85 -11.00
CA LEU A 14 35.21 -51.82 -10.32
C LEU A 14 36.71 -51.44 -10.51
N LEU A 15 37.37 -51.20 -9.36
CA LEU A 15 38.78 -51.40 -8.98
C LEU A 15 39.93 -50.63 -9.66
N GLY A 16 40.65 -49.89 -8.81
CA GLY A 16 42.03 -49.46 -9.02
C GLY A 16 42.66 -48.95 -7.70
N LEU A 17 43.17 -49.88 -6.88
CA LEU A 17 43.99 -49.57 -5.70
C LEU A 17 45.35 -49.00 -6.14
N LYS A 18 45.69 -47.80 -5.69
CA LYS A 18 47.09 -47.41 -5.45
C LYS A 18 47.19 -46.52 -4.20
N VAL A 19 47.92 -47.06 -3.24
CA VAL A 19 48.36 -46.45 -1.99
C VAL A 19 49.39 -45.37 -2.31
N THR A 20 49.19 -44.14 -1.82
CA THR A 20 50.22 -43.30 -1.17
C THR A 20 49.64 -41.95 -0.73
N SER A 21 49.88 -41.62 0.54
CA SER A 21 50.10 -40.29 1.14
C SER A 21 49.03 -39.19 1.06
N VAL A 22 48.41 -38.95 2.22
CA VAL A 22 48.12 -37.66 2.88
C VAL A 22 47.40 -36.56 2.05
N ILE A 23 46.10 -36.38 2.34
CA ILE A 23 45.37 -35.14 2.07
C ILE A 23 45.51 -34.23 3.30
N SER A 24 46.15 -33.07 3.13
CA SER A 24 46.19 -31.99 4.12
C SER A 24 45.22 -30.88 3.70
N ILE A 25 44.15 -30.67 4.46
CA ILE A 25 43.32 -29.46 4.41
C ILE A 25 43.67 -28.65 5.66
N SER A 26 44.41 -27.58 5.47
CA SER A 26 44.75 -26.61 6.52
C SER A 26 43.64 -25.56 6.63
N CYS A 27 42.80 -25.69 7.65
CA CYS A 27 42.03 -24.58 8.20
C CYS A 27 42.74 -24.07 9.46
N LEU A 28 43.12 -22.80 9.40
CA LEU A 28 43.64 -21.99 10.50
C LEU A 28 42.63 -21.96 11.66
N PHE A 29 43.03 -22.36 12.87
CA PHE A 29 42.85 -21.64 14.15
C PHE A 29 43.54 -22.44 15.29
N PRO A 30 44.05 -21.79 16.35
CA PRO A 30 45.10 -22.31 17.20
C PRO A 30 44.56 -23.07 18.41
N ALA A 31 45.00 -24.31 18.61
CA ALA A 31 45.30 -24.95 19.90
C ALA A 31 45.51 -26.45 19.64
N SER A 32 46.78 -26.82 19.52
CA SER A 32 47.28 -28.18 19.37
C SER A 32 47.07 -28.98 20.66
N TRP A 33 46.30 -30.06 20.58
CA TRP A 33 46.40 -31.21 21.50
C TRP A 33 46.52 -32.48 20.64
N HIS A 34 47.74 -32.95 20.45
CA HIS A 34 48.04 -34.24 19.84
C HIS A 34 47.98 -35.32 20.92
N PHE A 35 47.07 -36.29 20.80
CA PHE A 35 47.15 -37.55 21.55
C PHE A 35 47.65 -38.65 20.61
N SER A 36 48.85 -39.17 20.91
CA SER A 36 49.35 -40.42 20.34
C SER A 36 49.04 -41.56 21.31
N LEU A 37 48.35 -42.60 20.83
CA LEU A 37 48.19 -43.87 21.55
C LEU A 37 48.96 -44.93 20.79
N SER A 38 50.03 -45.42 21.43
CA SER A 38 50.84 -46.55 20.98
C SER A 38 50.05 -47.87 21.16
N PRO A 39 50.07 -48.81 20.20
CA PRO A 39 49.28 -50.03 20.30
C PRO A 39 50.12 -51.12 20.97
N VAL A 40 50.06 -51.23 22.29
CA VAL A 40 50.44 -52.48 22.95
C VAL A 40 49.43 -52.79 24.05
N VAL A 41 48.97 -54.05 24.00
CA VAL A 41 48.14 -54.75 24.99
C VAL A 41 46.62 -54.61 24.83
N LEU A 42 46.04 -55.50 24.01
CA LEU A 42 44.78 -56.15 24.36
C LEU A 42 44.74 -57.57 23.75
N PRO A 43 44.48 -58.63 24.54
CA PRO A 43 44.56 -60.01 24.07
C PRO A 43 43.36 -60.40 23.20
N ARG A 44 43.65 -61.27 22.24
CA ARG A 44 42.71 -61.96 21.35
C ARG A 44 41.78 -62.89 22.14
N PHE A 45 40.53 -62.52 22.43
CA PHE A 45 39.43 -63.49 22.63
C PHE A 45 38.06 -62.83 22.46
N LEU A 46 37.59 -62.67 21.22
CA LEU A 46 36.15 -62.52 20.94
C LEU A 46 35.83 -63.18 19.59
N LEU A 47 34.97 -64.21 19.62
CA LEU A 47 34.47 -64.91 18.44
C LEU A 47 33.78 -63.96 17.45
N PRO A 48 33.87 -64.21 16.12
CA PRO A 48 33.39 -63.31 15.07
C PRO A 48 31.88 -63.00 15.12
N SER A 49 31.08 -63.86 15.75
CA SER A 49 29.63 -63.68 15.93
C SER A 49 29.26 -62.53 16.87
N PHE A 50 30.06 -62.24 17.90
CA PHE A 50 29.73 -61.18 18.87
C PHE A 50 29.99 -59.78 18.29
N ARG A 51 31.00 -59.63 17.43
CA ARG A 51 31.27 -58.36 16.73
C ARG A 51 30.17 -57.99 15.74
N GLN A 52 29.59 -58.98 15.04
CA GLN A 52 28.46 -58.74 14.13
C GLN A 52 27.17 -58.36 14.87
N LEU A 53 26.88 -59.02 16.00
CA LEU A 53 25.75 -58.67 16.87
C LEU A 53 25.88 -57.26 17.45
N LEU A 54 27.09 -56.85 17.84
CA LEU A 54 27.35 -55.51 18.36
C LEU A 54 27.16 -54.44 17.26
N LEU A 55 27.57 -54.74 16.02
CA LEU A 55 27.39 -53.84 14.88
C LEU A 55 25.92 -53.68 14.48
N LEU A 56 25.16 -54.78 14.47
CA LEU A 56 23.72 -54.78 14.21
C LEU A 56 22.95 -54.02 15.31
N GLY A 57 23.33 -54.19 16.57
CA GLY A 57 22.77 -53.44 17.70
C GLY A 57 23.05 -51.93 17.58
N LEU A 58 24.27 -51.56 17.17
CA LEU A 58 24.64 -50.16 16.91
C LEU A 58 23.84 -49.55 15.75
N LEU A 59 23.68 -50.29 14.64
CA LEU A 59 22.88 -49.84 13.50
C LEU A 59 21.40 -49.66 13.88
N ALA A 60 20.82 -50.60 14.63
CA ALA A 60 19.45 -50.48 15.12
C ALA A 60 19.28 -49.30 16.08
N GLY A 61 20.26 -49.06 16.96
CA GLY A 61 20.28 -47.91 17.86
C GLY A 61 20.34 -46.58 17.11
N VAL A 62 21.20 -46.47 16.09
CA VAL A 62 21.33 -45.26 15.25
C VAL A 62 20.06 -45.00 14.45
N MET A 63 19.46 -46.05 13.87
CA MET A 63 18.18 -45.93 13.15
C MET A 63 17.03 -45.54 14.08
N GLY A 64 17.00 -46.06 15.31
CA GLY A 64 16.04 -45.67 16.34
C GLY A 64 16.20 -44.20 16.75
N LEU A 65 17.44 -43.73 16.89
CA LEU A 65 17.76 -42.32 17.20
C LEU A 65 17.36 -41.38 16.06
N LEU A 66 17.62 -41.76 14.81
CA LEU A 66 17.19 -41.03 13.61
C LEU A 66 15.66 -40.95 13.50
N TYR A 67 14.97 -42.05 13.79
CA TYR A 67 13.50 -42.06 13.82
C TYR A 67 12.95 -41.15 14.92
N LEU A 68 13.55 -41.19 16.12
CA LEU A 68 13.16 -40.32 17.23
C LEU A 68 13.37 -38.84 16.85
N LEU A 69 14.51 -38.49 16.26
CA LEU A 69 14.82 -37.14 15.79
C LEU A 69 13.84 -36.66 14.70
N LEU A 70 13.39 -37.55 13.81
CA LEU A 70 12.41 -37.20 12.77
C LEU A 70 11.00 -36.99 13.36
N VAL A 71 10.61 -37.78 14.35
CA VAL A 71 9.30 -37.67 15.01
C VAL A 71 9.26 -36.45 15.95
N THR A 72 10.30 -36.22 16.75
CA THR A 72 10.39 -35.03 17.62
C THR A 72 10.67 -33.75 16.82
N GLY A 73 11.44 -33.84 15.74
CA GLY A 73 11.75 -32.72 14.85
C GLY A 73 10.51 -32.18 14.13
N LYS A 74 9.56 -33.04 13.73
CA LYS A 74 8.27 -32.57 13.18
C LYS A 74 7.43 -31.81 14.20
N GLY A 75 7.45 -32.25 15.47
CA GLY A 75 6.77 -31.54 16.58
C GLY A 75 7.42 -30.19 16.89
N GLN A 76 8.75 -30.13 16.91
CA GLN A 76 9.51 -28.89 17.12
C GLN A 76 9.33 -27.88 15.99
N TYR A 77 9.30 -28.31 14.73
CA TYR A 77 9.02 -27.42 13.59
C TYR A 77 7.61 -26.84 13.62
N SER A 78 6.60 -27.64 14.01
CA SER A 78 5.23 -27.17 14.20
C SER A 78 5.15 -26.16 15.35
N TRP A 79 5.78 -26.47 16.48
CA TRP A 79 5.77 -25.63 17.67
C TRP A 79 6.56 -24.33 17.47
N LEU A 80 7.74 -24.35 16.83
CA LEU A 80 8.52 -23.16 16.47
C LEU A 80 7.79 -22.24 15.47
N ARG A 81 7.01 -22.82 14.54
CA ARG A 81 6.18 -22.04 13.59
C ARG A 81 5.00 -21.39 14.32
N GLU A 82 4.36 -22.11 15.22
CA GLU A 82 3.23 -21.63 16.02
C GLU A 82 3.67 -20.56 17.03
N ASP A 83 4.81 -20.76 17.69
CA ASP A 83 5.44 -19.81 18.61
C ASP A 83 5.92 -18.54 17.89
N ARG A 84 6.45 -18.65 16.67
CA ARG A 84 6.78 -17.48 15.84
C ARG A 84 5.52 -16.72 15.39
N HIS A 85 4.42 -17.41 15.08
CA HIS A 85 3.13 -16.76 14.81
C HIS A 85 2.52 -16.13 16.07
N LEU A 86 2.72 -16.75 17.25
CA LEU A 86 2.26 -16.24 18.53
C LEU A 86 3.07 -15.02 18.96
N HIS A 87 4.40 -15.05 18.88
CA HIS A 87 5.29 -13.91 19.10
C HIS A 87 5.07 -12.79 18.08
N THR A 88 4.78 -13.13 16.82
CA THR A 88 4.38 -12.12 15.83
C THR A 88 2.99 -11.55 16.13
N ARG A 89 2.06 -12.31 16.72
CA ARG A 89 0.77 -11.80 17.20
C ARG A 89 0.95 -10.94 18.46
N LEU A 90 1.70 -11.40 19.46
CA LEU A 90 1.97 -10.72 20.73
C LEU A 90 2.84 -9.47 20.55
N GLY A 91 3.82 -9.49 19.66
CA GLY A 91 4.63 -8.32 19.27
C GLY A 91 3.91 -7.39 18.29
N ARG A 92 2.78 -7.81 17.71
CA ARG A 92 1.86 -6.96 16.91
C ARG A 92 0.57 -6.60 17.64
N VAL A 93 0.32 -7.11 18.86
CA VAL A 93 -0.61 -6.45 19.77
C VAL A 93 0.03 -5.09 20.00
N PRO A 94 -0.51 -4.03 19.39
CA PRO A 94 0.10 -2.72 19.53
C PRO A 94 0.13 -2.41 21.02
N ASP A 95 1.21 -1.77 21.46
CA ASP A 95 1.26 -1.19 22.79
C ASP A 95 -0.04 -0.39 23.00
N MET A 96 -0.94 -0.94 23.82
CA MET A 96 -2.28 -0.38 24.03
C MET A 96 -2.21 0.82 24.95
N GLU A 97 -1.02 1.21 25.38
CA GLU A 97 -0.79 2.33 26.25
C GLU A 97 -1.22 3.65 25.62
N ALA A 98 -1.58 4.58 26.50
CA ALA A 98 -1.91 5.94 26.11
C ALA A 98 -0.70 6.58 25.42
N THR A 99 -0.95 7.43 24.42
CA THR A 99 0.13 8.17 23.78
C THR A 99 0.73 9.15 24.77
N ASP A 100 2.05 9.09 24.99
CA ASP A 100 2.76 10.02 25.87
C ASP A 100 2.88 11.40 25.21
N THR A 101 1.90 12.25 25.47
CA THR A 101 1.83 13.62 24.95
C THR A 101 2.95 14.54 25.46
N ASN A 102 3.73 14.11 26.46
CA ASN A 102 4.88 14.87 26.95
C ASN A 102 6.16 14.59 26.18
N ASN A 103 6.20 13.52 25.37
CA ASN A 103 7.37 13.16 24.60
C ASN A 103 7.57 14.14 23.42
N PRO A 104 8.62 14.98 23.43
CA PRO A 104 8.83 15.99 22.38
C PRO A 104 9.21 15.36 21.03
N ASN A 105 9.63 14.09 21.02
CA ASN A 105 10.04 13.37 19.80
C ASN A 105 8.86 12.74 19.05
N LEU A 106 7.64 12.85 19.58
CA LEU A 106 6.44 12.43 18.86
C LEU A 106 5.98 13.55 17.93
N ASN A 107 5.62 13.15 16.72
CA ASN A 107 4.93 13.96 15.74
C ASN A 107 3.49 13.48 15.62
N TYR A 108 2.63 14.33 15.07
CA TYR A 108 1.21 14.05 14.93
C TYR A 108 0.75 14.37 13.51
N GLY A 109 -0.34 13.76 13.08
CA GLY A 109 -1.01 14.07 11.82
C GLY A 109 -2.50 13.83 11.93
N LEU A 110 -3.29 14.64 11.21
CA LEU A 110 -4.74 14.59 11.20
C LEU A 110 -5.24 14.21 9.82
N VAL A 111 -6.20 13.29 9.78
CA VAL A 111 -6.96 13.01 8.56
C VAL A 111 -8.44 13.03 8.89
N VAL A 112 -9.20 13.85 8.18
CA VAL A 112 -10.66 13.88 8.22
C VAL A 112 -11.18 13.13 7.00
N ASP A 113 -11.84 11.99 7.23
CA ASP A 113 -12.63 11.27 6.24
C ASP A 113 -14.01 11.93 6.14
N CYS A 114 -14.29 12.59 5.01
CA CYS A 114 -15.57 13.18 4.71
C CYS A 114 -16.43 12.21 3.87
N GLY A 115 -17.06 11.27 4.59
CA GLY A 115 -17.95 10.24 4.04
C GLY A 115 -19.36 10.75 3.73
N SER A 116 -20.07 10.03 2.84
CA SER A 116 -21.47 10.35 2.49
C SER A 116 -22.45 10.23 3.67
N SER A 117 -22.19 9.31 4.60
CA SER A 117 -23.04 9.08 5.78
C SER A 117 -22.62 9.86 7.03
N GLY A 118 -21.51 10.61 6.95
CA GLY A 118 -20.90 11.30 8.09
C GLY A 118 -19.39 11.48 7.92
N SER A 119 -18.83 12.44 8.68
CA SER A 119 -17.39 12.72 8.70
C SER A 119 -16.72 12.20 9.97
N ARG A 120 -15.42 11.87 9.86
CA ARG A 120 -14.65 11.24 10.94
C ARG A 120 -13.24 11.82 10.97
N VAL A 121 -12.75 12.21 12.14
CA VAL A 121 -11.34 12.62 12.31
C VAL A 121 -10.54 11.50 12.95
N PHE A 122 -9.35 11.27 12.41
CA PHE A 122 -8.36 10.35 12.92
C PHE A 122 -7.11 11.11 13.31
N VAL A 123 -6.66 10.91 14.54
CA VAL A 123 -5.38 11.45 15.01
C VAL A 123 -4.33 10.35 14.98
N TYR A 124 -3.26 10.59 14.24
CA TYR A 124 -2.12 9.71 14.11
C TYR A 124 -0.90 10.29 14.82
N THR A 125 0.01 9.43 15.25
CA THR A 125 1.29 9.81 15.85
C THR A 125 2.40 8.87 15.38
N TRP A 126 3.61 9.40 15.28
CA TRP A 126 4.81 8.61 14.99
C TRP A 126 6.02 9.21 15.72
N PRO A 127 6.97 8.36 16.15
CA PRO A 127 8.24 8.84 16.67
C PRO A 127 9.12 9.42 15.56
N ARG A 128 10.24 10.02 15.95
CA ARG A 128 11.31 10.40 15.01
C ARG A 128 11.76 9.19 14.20
N HIS A 129 12.04 9.41 12.91
CA HIS A 129 12.52 8.34 12.04
C HIS A 129 13.92 7.87 12.48
N ASN A 130 14.21 6.58 12.37
CA ASN A 130 15.48 6.00 12.85
C ASN A 130 16.67 6.22 11.91
N GLY A 131 16.45 6.88 10.77
CA GLY A 131 17.47 7.16 9.76
C GLY A 131 17.73 6.02 8.77
N ASN A 132 17.02 4.89 8.87
CA ASN A 132 17.16 3.77 7.93
C ASN A 132 16.32 4.03 6.65
N PRO A 133 16.92 4.24 5.47
CA PRO A 133 16.18 4.53 4.24
C PRO A 133 15.31 3.37 3.71
N HIS A 134 15.46 2.17 4.29
CA HIS A 134 14.64 0.99 3.96
C HIS A 134 13.35 0.90 4.78
N GLU A 135 13.22 1.71 5.83
CA GLU A 135 12.06 1.71 6.72
C GLU A 135 11.12 2.89 6.41
N LEU A 136 9.83 2.68 6.67
CA LEU A 136 8.80 3.70 6.58
C LEU A 136 8.58 4.32 7.97
N LEU A 137 7.86 5.44 8.04
CA LEU A 137 7.43 6.00 9.33
C LEU A 137 6.58 4.99 10.12
N ASP A 138 6.88 4.84 11.42
CA ASP A 138 6.09 4.02 12.34
C ASP A 138 4.83 4.77 12.80
N ILE A 139 3.88 4.93 11.87
CA ILE A 139 2.61 5.64 12.12
C ILE A 139 1.65 4.75 12.90
N LYS A 140 1.14 5.28 14.01
CA LYS A 140 0.16 4.63 14.88
C LYS A 140 -1.02 5.56 15.10
N GLN A 141 -2.20 4.99 15.30
CA GLN A 141 -3.35 5.75 15.79
C GLN A 141 -3.07 6.24 17.21
N MET A 142 -3.28 7.52 17.46
CA MET A 142 -3.12 8.10 18.79
C MET A 142 -4.12 7.48 19.74
N ARG A 143 -3.71 7.25 20.99
CA ARG A 143 -4.56 6.77 22.07
C ARG A 143 -4.70 7.82 23.16
N ASP A 144 -5.93 8.03 23.62
CA ASP A 144 -6.23 8.92 24.74
C ASP A 144 -5.72 8.32 26.07
N LYS A 145 -5.87 9.08 27.15
CA LYS A 145 -5.54 8.65 28.53
C LYS A 145 -6.27 7.38 28.98
N ASN A 146 -7.38 7.02 28.34
CA ASN A 146 -8.16 5.83 28.62
C ASN A 146 -7.78 4.66 27.71
N ARG A 147 -6.68 4.79 26.94
CA ARG A 147 -6.19 3.80 25.97
C ARG A 147 -7.13 3.58 24.79
N LYS A 148 -8.05 4.51 24.54
CA LYS A 148 -8.98 4.46 23.41
C LYS A 148 -8.40 5.20 22.20
N PRO A 149 -8.64 4.73 20.98
CA PRO A 149 -8.22 5.45 19.78
C PRO A 149 -8.86 6.83 19.74
N VAL A 150 -8.07 7.86 19.42
CA VAL A 150 -8.54 9.25 19.29
C VAL A 150 -9.21 9.40 17.94
N VAL A 151 -10.51 9.10 17.92
CA VAL A 151 -11.40 9.19 16.76
C VAL A 151 -12.70 9.82 17.19
N MET A 152 -13.22 10.74 16.38
CA MET A 152 -14.56 11.30 16.55
C MET A 152 -15.32 11.19 15.23
N LYS A 153 -16.61 10.87 15.30
CA LYS A 153 -17.51 10.74 14.15
C LYS A 153 -18.71 11.66 14.34
N ILE A 154 -19.12 12.35 13.28
CA ILE A 154 -20.31 13.20 13.25
C ILE A 154 -21.20 12.83 12.07
N LYS A 155 -22.49 13.19 12.14
CA LYS A 155 -23.50 12.99 11.11
C LYS A 155 -24.31 14.30 10.94
N PRO A 156 -24.88 14.58 9.76
CA PRO A 156 -24.86 13.79 8.52
C PRO A 156 -23.52 13.93 7.78
N GLY A 157 -23.41 13.52 6.51
CA GLY A 157 -22.20 13.75 5.70
C GLY A 157 -22.08 15.20 5.19
N ILE A 158 -20.86 15.65 4.86
CA ILE A 158 -20.63 17.03 4.40
C ILE A 158 -21.40 17.38 3.12
N SER A 159 -21.72 16.38 2.29
CA SER A 159 -22.48 16.57 1.05
C SER A 159 -23.91 17.09 1.28
N GLU A 160 -24.48 16.91 2.47
CA GLU A 160 -25.81 17.46 2.81
C GLU A 160 -25.80 18.99 2.91
N TYR A 161 -24.61 19.60 3.01
CA TYR A 161 -24.44 21.06 3.08
C TYR A 161 -24.25 21.69 1.69
N ALA A 162 -24.42 20.94 0.60
CA ALA A 162 -24.24 21.42 -0.77
C ALA A 162 -25.09 22.66 -1.13
N SER A 163 -26.24 22.85 -0.47
CA SER A 163 -27.10 24.03 -0.64
C SER A 163 -26.73 25.21 0.27
N THR A 164 -25.90 25.00 1.29
CA THR A 164 -25.47 26.00 2.28
C THR A 164 -23.97 25.82 2.58
N PRO A 165 -23.09 26.12 1.61
CA PRO A 165 -21.66 25.81 1.72
C PRO A 165 -20.94 26.60 2.81
N ASP A 166 -21.45 27.77 3.19
CA ASP A 166 -20.99 28.63 4.30
C ASP A 166 -21.05 27.95 5.68
N LYS A 167 -21.68 26.78 5.79
CA LYS A 167 -21.79 26.00 7.02
C LYS A 167 -20.84 24.80 7.06
N ALA A 168 -20.01 24.59 6.02
CA ALA A 168 -19.12 23.44 5.95
C ALA A 168 -18.08 23.46 7.08
N SER A 169 -17.49 24.61 7.34
CA SER A 169 -16.48 24.79 8.39
C SER A 169 -17.07 24.64 9.79
N ASP A 170 -18.26 25.20 10.04
CA ASP A 170 -19.02 24.99 11.27
C ASP A 170 -19.30 23.51 11.53
N TYR A 171 -19.65 22.76 10.48
CA TYR A 171 -19.90 21.32 10.56
C TYR A 171 -18.62 20.53 10.89
N ILE A 172 -17.45 20.91 10.35
CA ILE A 172 -16.16 20.22 10.59
C ILE A 172 -15.50 20.65 11.91
N SER A 173 -15.78 21.86 12.40
CA SER A 173 -15.16 22.46 13.59
C SER A 173 -15.18 21.59 14.86
N PRO A 174 -16.27 20.85 15.20
CA PRO A 174 -16.27 19.94 16.32
C PRO A 174 -15.18 18.84 16.24
N LEU A 175 -14.91 18.33 15.04
CA LEU A 175 -13.88 17.31 14.81
C LEU A 175 -12.47 17.88 15.03
N LEU A 176 -12.20 19.07 14.49
CA LEU A 176 -10.90 19.72 14.62
C LEU A 176 -10.64 20.18 16.05
N SER A 177 -11.68 20.68 16.73
CA SER A 177 -11.64 21.02 18.15
C SER A 177 -11.32 19.80 19.03
N PHE A 178 -11.96 18.66 18.75
CA PHE A 178 -11.66 17.40 19.43
C PHE A 178 -10.20 16.97 19.22
N ALA A 179 -9.69 17.05 17.99
CA ALA A 179 -8.29 16.74 17.70
C ALA A 179 -7.31 17.68 18.41
N ALA A 180 -7.57 18.99 18.38
CA ALA A 180 -6.75 20.02 19.03
C ALA A 180 -6.69 19.89 20.56
N GLN A 181 -7.73 19.33 21.19
CA GLN A 181 -7.74 19.02 22.62
C GLN A 181 -6.78 17.88 23.00
N HIS A 182 -6.53 16.95 22.08
CA HIS A 182 -5.65 15.79 22.34
C HIS A 182 -4.19 16.09 22.01
N ILE A 183 -3.92 16.89 20.97
CA ILE A 183 -2.56 17.20 20.54
C ILE A 183 -1.97 18.34 21.39
N PRO A 184 -0.73 18.23 21.89
CA PRO A 184 -0.04 19.33 22.58
C PRO A 184 -0.03 20.62 21.77
N LYS A 185 -0.33 21.76 22.40
CA LYS A 185 -0.46 23.07 21.70
C LYS A 185 0.80 23.47 20.91
N ASN A 186 1.97 23.15 21.44
CA ASN A 186 3.26 23.42 20.78
C ASN A 186 3.50 22.56 19.53
N LYS A 187 2.71 21.50 19.34
CA LYS A 187 2.78 20.58 18.19
C LYS A 187 1.78 20.94 17.09
N HIS A 188 0.84 21.86 17.33
CA HIS A 188 -0.22 22.19 16.36
C HIS A 188 0.36 22.67 15.02
N GLN A 189 1.33 23.61 15.06
CA GLN A 189 1.93 24.22 13.86
C GLN A 189 2.73 23.24 12.98
N GLU A 190 3.20 22.12 13.54
CA GLU A 190 3.91 21.08 12.80
C GLU A 190 3.03 19.88 12.42
N THR A 191 1.77 19.86 12.87
CA THR A 191 0.83 18.78 12.62
C THR A 191 0.11 19.02 11.30
N PRO A 192 0.36 18.23 10.23
CA PRO A 192 -0.42 18.33 9.00
C PRO A 192 -1.87 17.90 9.23
N LEU A 193 -2.80 18.66 8.66
CA LEU A 193 -4.22 18.35 8.59
C LEU A 193 -4.60 18.07 7.15
N TYR A 194 -5.19 16.90 6.88
CA TYR A 194 -5.77 16.53 5.59
C TYR A 194 -7.28 16.34 5.74
N ILE A 195 -8.07 16.94 4.86
CA ILE A 195 -9.53 16.77 4.78
C ILE A 195 -9.86 16.18 3.42
N LEU A 196 -10.29 14.93 3.44
CA LEU A 196 -10.35 14.10 2.25
C LEU A 196 -11.79 13.63 2.05
N CYS A 197 -12.42 14.18 1.02
CA CYS A 197 -13.84 14.02 0.73
C CYS A 197 -14.09 12.88 -0.26
N THR A 198 -15.03 11.98 0.06
CA THR A 198 -15.21 10.73 -0.67
C THR A 198 -16.42 10.73 -1.62
N ALA A 199 -17.00 9.55 -1.90
CA ALA A 199 -18.13 9.35 -2.82
C ALA A 199 -19.31 10.32 -2.62
N GLY A 200 -19.59 10.77 -1.39
CA GLY A 200 -20.67 11.72 -1.11
C GLY A 200 -20.48 13.08 -1.79
N MET A 201 -19.24 13.55 -1.87
CA MET A 201 -18.93 14.80 -2.58
C MET A 201 -18.85 14.56 -4.09
N ARG A 202 -18.37 13.40 -4.54
CA ARG A 202 -18.26 13.05 -5.98
C ARG A 202 -19.60 13.01 -6.73
N VAL A 203 -20.71 12.79 -6.02
CA VAL A 203 -22.05 12.83 -6.64
C VAL A 203 -22.61 14.24 -6.82
N LEU A 204 -22.00 15.25 -6.19
CA LEU A 204 -22.46 16.63 -6.31
C LEU A 204 -21.94 17.27 -7.62
N PRO A 205 -22.60 18.31 -8.15
CA PRO A 205 -22.05 19.19 -9.16
C PRO A 205 -20.71 19.79 -8.71
N GLU A 206 -19.74 19.90 -9.63
CA GLU A 206 -18.39 20.42 -9.36
C GLU A 206 -18.42 21.82 -8.69
N SER A 207 -19.35 22.68 -9.09
CA SER A 207 -19.52 24.00 -8.47
C SER A 207 -19.92 23.93 -6.99
N GLN A 208 -20.72 22.94 -6.59
CA GLN A 208 -21.10 22.73 -5.18
C GLN A 208 -19.95 22.08 -4.41
N GLN A 209 -19.20 21.17 -5.05
CA GLN A 209 -17.99 20.60 -4.44
C GLN A 209 -17.00 21.72 -4.10
N GLU A 210 -16.68 22.57 -5.07
CA GLU A 210 -15.69 23.63 -4.90
C GLU A 210 -16.15 24.69 -3.89
N ALA A 211 -17.44 25.06 -3.88
CA ALA A 211 -17.97 26.00 -2.89
C ALA A 211 -17.81 25.49 -1.44
N LEU A 212 -18.02 24.18 -1.22
CA LEU A 212 -17.80 23.56 0.09
C LEU A 212 -16.31 23.50 0.45
N LEU A 213 -15.43 23.15 -0.50
CA LEU A 213 -14.00 23.09 -0.22
C LEU A 213 -13.42 24.48 0.04
N GLU A 214 -13.90 25.52 -0.65
CA GLU A 214 -13.42 26.89 -0.49
C GLU A 214 -13.74 27.46 0.90
N ASP A 215 -14.93 27.17 1.43
CA ASP A 215 -15.28 27.52 2.81
C ASP A 215 -14.27 26.91 3.80
N LEU A 216 -13.93 25.63 3.63
CA LEU A 216 -12.92 24.95 4.46
C LEU A 216 -11.53 25.54 4.28
N ARG A 217 -11.12 25.88 3.05
CA ARG A 217 -9.80 26.50 2.76
C ARG A 217 -9.64 27.85 3.45
N THR A 218 -10.72 28.63 3.50
CA THR A 218 -10.68 29.99 4.01
C THR A 218 -10.81 30.06 5.53
N ASP A 219 -11.70 29.29 6.15
CA ASP A 219 -12.02 29.43 7.57
C ASP A 219 -11.10 28.60 8.49
N ILE A 220 -10.65 27.41 8.05
CA ILE A 220 -9.84 26.53 8.90
C ILE A 220 -8.50 27.15 9.32
N PRO A 221 -7.70 27.78 8.44
CA PRO A 221 -6.45 28.45 8.84
C PRO A 221 -6.63 29.59 9.84
N VAL A 222 -7.82 30.20 9.88
CA VAL A 222 -8.13 31.30 10.81
C VAL A 222 -8.41 30.77 12.21
N ASN A 223 -9.10 29.63 12.30
CA ASN A 223 -9.57 29.06 13.56
C ASN A 223 -8.61 28.02 14.17
N PHE A 224 -7.73 27.41 13.37
CA PHE A 224 -6.83 26.34 13.81
C PHE A 224 -5.40 26.54 13.33
N ASN A 225 -4.43 26.28 14.21
CA ASN A 225 -2.99 26.42 13.93
C ASN A 225 -2.36 25.15 13.33
N PHE A 226 -3.13 24.29 12.66
CA PHE A 226 -2.59 23.09 12.01
C PHE A 226 -1.92 23.44 10.68
N LEU A 227 -0.99 22.60 10.23
CA LEU A 227 -0.36 22.76 8.92
C LEU A 227 -1.36 22.38 7.82
N PHE A 228 -2.01 23.39 7.27
CA PHE A 228 -3.10 23.28 6.31
C PHE A 228 -2.84 24.19 5.10
N SER A 229 -3.02 23.65 3.90
CA SER A 229 -2.86 24.35 2.62
C SER A 229 -3.94 23.89 1.66
N ASP A 230 -4.10 24.58 0.53
CA ASP A 230 -5.15 24.26 -0.46
C ASP A 230 -5.12 22.80 -0.92
N SER A 231 -3.92 22.23 -1.07
CA SER A 231 -3.70 20.82 -1.43
C SER A 231 -4.05 19.80 -0.34
N HIS A 232 -4.42 20.26 0.86
CA HIS A 232 -4.78 19.40 1.98
C HIS A 232 -6.29 19.23 2.13
N VAL A 233 -7.08 19.88 1.28
CA VAL A 233 -8.53 19.68 1.21
C VAL A 233 -8.94 19.39 -0.23
N GLU A 234 -9.42 18.18 -0.46
CA GLU A 234 -9.74 17.73 -1.81
C GLU A 234 -10.87 16.70 -1.82
N VAL A 235 -11.58 16.63 -2.94
CA VAL A 235 -12.44 15.49 -3.26
C VAL A 235 -11.55 14.43 -3.90
N ILE A 236 -11.24 13.40 -3.12
CA ILE A 236 -10.40 12.31 -3.59
C ILE A 236 -11.18 11.46 -4.59
N SER A 237 -10.59 11.24 -5.77
CA SER A 237 -11.14 10.27 -6.71
C SER A 237 -11.20 8.89 -6.05
N GLY A 238 -12.08 8.01 -6.52
CA GLY A 238 -12.09 6.63 -6.01
C GLY A 238 -10.73 5.92 -6.16
N LYS A 239 -9.95 6.31 -7.18
CA LYS A 239 -8.57 5.88 -7.35
C LYS A 239 -7.63 6.44 -6.28
N GLN A 240 -7.88 7.67 -5.82
CA GLN A 240 -7.14 8.32 -4.75
C GLN A 240 -7.56 7.82 -3.35
N GLU A 241 -8.84 7.53 -3.09
CA GLU A 241 -9.31 6.94 -1.82
C GLU A 241 -8.52 5.71 -1.36
N GLU A 242 -8.05 4.89 -2.28
CA GLU A 242 -7.20 3.75 -1.96
C GLU A 242 -5.70 4.02 -2.15
N HIS A 243 -5.29 5.18 -2.69
CA HIS A 243 -3.91 5.37 -3.14
C HIS A 243 -3.29 6.80 -3.20
N GLU A 244 -4.05 7.88 -3.37
CA GLU A 244 -3.60 9.29 -3.31
C GLU A 244 -2.26 9.69 -3.99
N ALA A 245 -2.05 9.23 -5.23
CA ALA A 245 -1.54 10.00 -6.39
C ALA A 245 -0.02 10.01 -6.72
N VAL A 246 0.27 9.23 -7.77
CA VAL A 246 1.42 9.09 -8.69
C VAL A 246 2.26 10.35 -8.97
N VAL A 247 3.59 10.20 -8.90
CA VAL A 247 4.55 10.94 -9.72
C VAL A 247 5.03 9.96 -10.79
N GLU A 248 4.92 10.33 -12.06
CA GLU A 248 5.39 9.52 -13.18
C GLU A 248 6.93 9.44 -13.12
N VAL A 249 7.47 8.35 -12.55
CA VAL A 249 8.91 8.10 -12.51
C VAL A 249 9.27 7.30 -13.76
N GLN A 250 9.71 8.00 -14.81
CA GLN A 250 10.50 7.37 -15.86
C GLN A 250 11.84 6.93 -15.25
N VAL A 251 11.97 5.63 -14.96
CA VAL A 251 13.26 5.02 -14.63
C VAL A 251 13.97 4.70 -15.94
N PRO A 252 15.03 5.42 -16.34
CA PRO A 252 15.78 5.08 -17.54
C PRO A 252 16.72 3.92 -17.21
N GLY A 253 16.55 2.80 -17.92
CA GLY A 253 17.58 1.79 -18.12
C GLY A 253 18.01 0.97 -16.90
N SER A 254 17.47 -0.23 -16.76
CA SER A 254 18.27 -1.40 -16.35
C SER A 254 17.56 -2.69 -16.73
N ASP A 255 18.06 -3.35 -17.77
CA ASP A 255 17.62 -4.67 -18.27
C ASP A 255 18.01 -5.84 -17.34
N GLN A 256 18.17 -5.59 -16.04
CA GLN A 256 18.53 -6.60 -15.04
C GLN A 256 17.86 -6.29 -13.70
N GLN A 257 16.53 -6.49 -13.61
CA GLN A 257 15.86 -6.54 -12.30
C GLN A 257 15.84 -7.99 -11.83
N GLU A 258 16.71 -8.32 -10.87
CA GLU A 258 16.50 -9.47 -10.00
C GLU A 258 15.06 -9.45 -9.49
N THR A 259 14.39 -10.60 -9.49
CA THR A 259 13.03 -10.74 -8.97
C THR A 259 13.03 -10.40 -7.48
N LEU A 260 12.64 -9.15 -7.16
CA LEU A 260 12.46 -8.68 -5.78
C LEU A 260 11.45 -9.56 -5.06
N VAL A 261 11.92 -10.46 -4.19
CA VAL A 261 11.07 -11.29 -3.33
C VAL A 261 10.70 -10.47 -2.10
N ARG A 262 9.49 -9.88 -2.09
CA ARG A 262 8.93 -9.17 -0.93
C ARG A 262 7.82 -9.94 -0.24
N LYS A 263 7.45 -9.49 0.96
CA LYS A 263 6.28 -10.03 1.66
C LYS A 263 5.03 -9.77 0.82
N ARG A 264 4.19 -10.80 0.71
CA ARG A 264 2.89 -10.70 0.05
C ARG A 264 2.02 -9.62 0.71
N THR A 265 1.41 -8.76 -0.10
CA THR A 265 0.40 -7.80 0.33
C THR A 265 -0.98 -8.47 0.44
N ALA A 266 -1.90 -7.82 1.15
CA ALA A 266 -3.30 -8.24 1.17
C ALA A 266 -4.10 -7.23 0.34
N GLY A 267 -4.98 -7.74 -0.53
CA GLY A 267 -5.97 -6.92 -1.20
C GLY A 267 -7.06 -6.45 -0.23
N VAL A 268 -7.80 -5.45 -0.66
CA VAL A 268 -8.84 -4.79 0.11
C VAL A 268 -10.10 -4.72 -0.73
N LEU A 269 -11.23 -4.99 -0.09
CA LEU A 269 -12.57 -4.78 -0.58
C LEU A 269 -13.28 -3.87 0.42
N ASP A 270 -13.83 -2.76 -0.03
CA ASP A 270 -14.63 -1.87 0.82
C ASP A 270 -15.97 -1.62 0.17
N MET A 271 -17.07 -1.97 0.84
CA MET A 271 -18.41 -1.66 0.36
C MET A 271 -19.03 -0.63 1.27
N GLY A 272 -18.96 0.63 0.85
CA GLY A 272 -19.58 1.75 1.53
C GLY A 272 -21.09 1.84 1.28
N GLY A 273 -21.67 2.97 1.70
CA GLY A 273 -23.08 3.26 1.44
C GLY A 273 -23.37 3.57 -0.03
N VAL A 274 -22.50 4.33 -0.69
CA VAL A 274 -22.72 4.86 -2.06
C VAL A 274 -21.85 4.15 -3.11
N SER A 275 -20.63 3.78 -2.78
CA SER A 275 -19.69 3.09 -3.68
C SER A 275 -19.18 1.78 -3.09
N THR A 276 -18.62 0.95 -3.97
CA THR A 276 -17.78 -0.20 -3.61
C THR A 276 -16.40 0.00 -4.23
N GLN A 277 -15.34 -0.39 -3.52
CA GLN A 277 -13.96 -0.27 -3.92
C GLN A 277 -13.24 -1.63 -3.82
N ILE A 278 -12.20 -1.79 -4.65
CA ILE A 278 -11.32 -2.95 -4.68
C ILE A 278 -9.90 -2.50 -5.01
N ALA A 279 -8.96 -2.89 -4.15
CA ALA A 279 -7.54 -2.68 -4.36
C ALA A 279 -6.72 -3.95 -4.15
N TYR A 280 -5.79 -4.25 -5.04
CA TYR A 280 -4.81 -5.32 -4.84
C TYR A 280 -3.55 -5.11 -5.69
N GLU A 281 -2.43 -5.66 -5.21
CA GLU A 281 -1.17 -5.61 -5.94
C GLU A 281 -1.23 -6.46 -7.22
N VAL A 282 -0.75 -5.90 -8.33
CA VAL A 282 -0.70 -6.56 -9.64
C VAL A 282 0.77 -6.77 -10.06
N PRO A 283 1.23 -8.02 -10.27
CA PRO A 283 2.58 -8.33 -10.73
C PRO A 283 2.90 -7.64 -12.06
N LYS A 284 4.15 -7.19 -12.27
CA LYS A 284 4.60 -6.36 -13.42
C LYS A 284 4.27 -6.88 -14.83
N THR A 285 3.94 -8.15 -15.01
CA THR A 285 3.70 -8.78 -16.32
C THR A 285 2.40 -8.36 -17.01
N GLU A 286 1.47 -7.73 -16.29
CA GLU A 286 0.19 -7.26 -16.85
C GLU A 286 0.31 -5.81 -17.37
N GLU A 287 0.34 -5.57 -18.68
CA GLU A 287 0.45 -4.21 -19.27
C GLU A 287 -0.91 -3.54 -19.56
N ILE A 288 -2.01 -4.24 -19.28
CA ILE A 288 -3.35 -3.83 -19.72
C ILE A 288 -4.00 -2.93 -18.65
N ALA A 289 -4.47 -1.75 -19.09
CA ALA A 289 -5.18 -0.72 -18.33
C ALA A 289 -4.35 0.19 -17.39
N LYS A 290 -3.41 0.96 -17.96
CA LYS A 290 -2.66 2.03 -17.26
C LYS A 290 -3.54 2.97 -16.42
N ASN A 291 -4.77 3.24 -16.86
CA ASN A 291 -5.67 4.18 -16.16
C ASN A 291 -6.22 3.61 -14.83
N LEU A 292 -6.29 2.28 -14.67
CA LEU A 292 -6.80 1.60 -13.46
C LEU A 292 -5.67 1.08 -12.56
N LEU A 293 -4.44 1.08 -13.07
CA LEU A 293 -3.26 0.77 -12.29
C LEU A 293 -2.71 2.07 -11.67
N ALA A 294 -2.29 1.97 -10.42
CA ALA A 294 -1.52 2.98 -9.76
C ALA A 294 -0.13 2.44 -9.43
N GLU A 295 0.89 3.17 -9.86
CA GLU A 295 2.28 2.89 -9.55
C GLU A 295 2.83 3.98 -8.65
N PHE A 296 3.37 3.58 -7.50
CA PHE A 296 3.82 4.52 -6.49
C PHE A 296 4.93 3.96 -5.65
N ASN A 297 5.74 4.87 -5.11
CA ASN A 297 6.79 4.56 -4.16
C ASN A 297 6.40 5.06 -2.77
N LEU A 298 6.31 4.14 -1.79
CA LEU A 298 6.12 4.52 -0.39
C LEU A 298 7.44 4.93 0.29
N GLY A 299 8.58 4.60 -0.32
CA GLY A 299 9.89 4.99 0.18
C GLY A 299 10.13 6.49 0.04
N CYS A 300 11.00 7.02 0.90
CA CYS A 300 11.41 8.42 0.85
C CYS A 300 12.37 8.73 -0.32
N ASP A 301 13.07 7.72 -0.85
CA ASP A 301 14.03 7.84 -1.96
C ASP A 301 13.38 7.36 -3.28
N ALA A 302 13.19 8.30 -4.21
CA ALA A 302 12.54 8.04 -5.50
C ALA A 302 13.33 7.07 -6.40
N HIS A 303 14.63 6.88 -6.16
CA HIS A 303 15.49 6.02 -6.99
C HIS A 303 15.49 4.55 -6.54
N ARG A 304 14.91 4.23 -5.37
CA ARG A 304 14.82 2.87 -4.85
C ARG A 304 13.50 2.21 -5.21
N THR A 305 13.56 0.91 -5.51
CA THR A 305 12.40 0.14 -6.01
C THR A 305 11.75 -0.77 -4.97
N GLU A 306 12.34 -0.92 -3.78
CA GLU A 306 11.86 -1.84 -2.72
C GLU A 306 10.41 -1.56 -2.30
N HIS A 307 10.06 -0.28 -2.22
CA HIS A 307 8.74 0.21 -1.85
C HIS A 307 7.93 0.71 -3.04
N VAL A 308 8.28 0.28 -4.27
CA VAL A 308 7.49 0.54 -5.47
C VAL A 308 6.40 -0.52 -5.58
N TYR A 309 5.15 -0.10 -5.48
CA TYR A 309 3.98 -0.95 -5.61
C TYR A 309 3.22 -0.60 -6.87
N ARG A 310 2.68 -1.64 -7.50
CA ARG A 310 1.72 -1.52 -8.57
C ARG A 310 0.41 -2.12 -8.10
N VAL A 311 -0.57 -1.27 -7.90
CA VAL A 311 -1.85 -1.64 -7.29
C VAL A 311 -2.94 -1.34 -8.29
N TYR A 312 -3.76 -2.34 -8.59
CA TYR A 312 -5.03 -2.10 -9.25
C TYR A 312 -5.99 -1.50 -8.24
N VAL A 313 -6.65 -0.43 -8.65
CA VAL A 313 -7.60 0.31 -7.83
C VAL A 313 -8.81 0.61 -8.69
N SER A 314 -9.99 0.20 -8.23
CA SER A 314 -11.23 0.54 -8.91
C SER A 314 -12.32 0.90 -7.91
N THR A 315 -13.13 1.88 -8.29
CA THR A 315 -14.25 2.37 -7.49
C THR A 315 -15.50 2.41 -8.33
N PHE A 316 -16.55 1.80 -7.81
CA PHE A 316 -17.83 1.61 -8.47
C PHE A 316 -18.88 2.48 -7.78
N LEU A 317 -19.07 3.70 -8.30
CA LEU A 317 -20.07 4.62 -7.79
C LEU A 317 -21.49 4.11 -8.10
N GLY A 318 -22.38 4.14 -7.11
CA GLY A 318 -23.73 3.57 -7.24
C GLY A 318 -23.80 2.06 -6.96
N PHE A 319 -22.69 1.43 -6.55
CA PHE A 319 -22.60 0.02 -6.19
C PHE A 319 -22.37 -0.21 -4.69
N GLY A 320 -22.41 0.84 -3.87
CA GLY A 320 -22.49 0.70 -2.42
C GLY A 320 -23.86 0.15 -1.97
N GLY A 321 -23.94 -0.38 -0.74
CA GLY A 321 -25.13 -1.10 -0.29
C GLY A 321 -26.42 -0.28 -0.29
N ASN A 322 -26.35 1.02 0.06
CA ASN A 322 -27.54 1.89 0.07
C ASN A 322 -27.89 2.37 -1.34
N ALA A 323 -26.90 2.78 -2.14
CA ALA A 323 -27.13 3.22 -3.51
C ALA A 323 -27.67 2.09 -4.40
N ALA A 324 -27.21 0.85 -4.20
CA ALA A 324 -27.76 -0.31 -4.87
C ALA A 324 -29.24 -0.53 -4.48
N ARG A 325 -29.59 -0.37 -3.20
CA ARG A 325 -31.00 -0.46 -2.75
C ARG A 325 -31.87 0.61 -3.37
N GLN A 326 -31.38 1.85 -3.41
CA GLN A 326 -32.09 2.95 -4.03
C GLN A 326 -32.35 2.68 -5.52
N ARG A 327 -31.33 2.28 -6.28
CA ARG A 327 -31.49 1.91 -7.70
C ARG A 327 -32.50 0.77 -7.90
N TYR A 328 -32.49 -0.21 -7.00
CA TYR A 328 -33.47 -1.30 -7.01
C TYR A 328 -34.91 -0.79 -6.79
N GLU A 329 -35.13 0.07 -5.80
CA GLU A 329 -36.45 0.64 -5.51
C GLU A 329 -36.94 1.55 -6.65
N GLU A 330 -36.08 2.38 -7.23
CA GLU A 330 -36.40 3.22 -8.39
C GLU A 330 -36.84 2.38 -9.60
N ASN A 331 -36.12 1.28 -9.88
CA ASN A 331 -36.48 0.35 -10.95
C ASN A 331 -37.79 -0.39 -10.65
N LEU A 332 -38.02 -0.79 -9.40
CA LEU A 332 -39.24 -1.45 -8.96
C LEU A 332 -40.47 -0.55 -9.15
N ILE A 333 -40.38 0.72 -8.74
CA ILE A 333 -41.44 1.73 -8.88
C ILE A 333 -41.74 1.95 -10.36
N SER A 334 -40.70 2.22 -11.17
CA SER A 334 -40.86 2.50 -12.60
C SER A 334 -41.50 1.32 -13.34
N THR A 335 -41.01 0.10 -13.11
CA THR A 335 -41.51 -1.11 -13.78
C THR A 335 -42.96 -1.40 -13.38
N THR A 336 -43.32 -1.16 -12.12
CA THR A 336 -44.68 -1.41 -11.63
C THR A 336 -45.68 -0.42 -12.22
N GLN A 337 -45.34 0.86 -12.27
CA GLN A 337 -46.18 1.88 -12.91
C GLN A 337 -46.44 1.55 -14.38
N ILE A 338 -45.38 1.18 -15.12
CA ILE A 338 -45.50 0.77 -16.52
C ILE A 338 -46.42 -0.46 -16.63
N ARG A 339 -46.25 -1.47 -15.77
CA ARG A 339 -47.05 -2.69 -15.79
C ARG A 339 -48.53 -2.41 -15.48
N ASN A 340 -48.81 -1.64 -14.43
CA ASN A 340 -50.17 -1.26 -14.04
C ASN A 340 -50.87 -0.54 -15.20
N LYS A 341 -50.18 0.41 -15.84
CA LYS A 341 -50.69 1.14 -17.00
C LYS A 341 -50.95 0.24 -18.23
N LEU A 342 -50.06 -0.70 -18.51
CA LEU A 342 -50.15 -1.57 -19.70
C LEU A 342 -51.17 -2.70 -19.53
N LEU A 343 -51.30 -3.27 -18.32
CA LEU A 343 -52.13 -4.44 -18.05
C LEU A 343 -53.46 -4.11 -17.36
N GLY A 344 -53.71 -2.83 -17.04
CA GLY A 344 -54.88 -2.43 -16.23
C GLY A 344 -54.84 -3.04 -14.82
N GLN A 345 -53.65 -3.22 -14.26
CA GLN A 345 -53.43 -3.74 -12.91
C GLN A 345 -53.26 -2.59 -11.92
N HIS A 346 -53.48 -2.87 -10.64
CA HIS A 346 -53.34 -1.91 -9.53
C HIS A 346 -52.44 -2.48 -8.43
N GLN A 347 -51.35 -3.14 -8.83
CA GLN A 347 -50.43 -3.77 -7.88
C GLN A 347 -49.54 -2.71 -7.25
N GLY A 348 -49.33 -2.79 -5.94
CA GLY A 348 -48.52 -1.86 -5.15
C GLY A 348 -49.22 -0.57 -4.76
N GLU A 349 -50.44 -0.31 -5.21
CA GLU A 349 -51.18 0.95 -4.93
C GLU A 349 -51.82 0.97 -3.54
N SER A 350 -51.97 -0.18 -2.88
CA SER A 350 -52.50 -0.28 -1.52
C SER A 350 -51.82 -1.38 -0.71
N ALA A 351 -51.96 -1.31 0.62
CA ALA A 351 -51.44 -2.33 1.54
C ALA A 351 -52.09 -3.72 1.36
N ASP A 352 -53.30 -3.77 0.78
CA ASP A 352 -54.03 -5.01 0.49
C ASP A 352 -53.55 -5.70 -0.79
N SER A 353 -52.93 -4.95 -1.71
CA SER A 353 -52.36 -5.44 -2.97
C SER A 353 -50.88 -5.05 -3.09
N PRO A 354 -49.99 -5.46 -2.16
CA PRO A 354 -48.60 -5.02 -2.15
C PRO A 354 -47.79 -5.72 -3.25
N ILE A 355 -46.64 -5.14 -3.59
CA ILE A 355 -45.60 -5.86 -4.34
C ILE A 355 -44.84 -6.76 -3.37
N LEU A 356 -44.66 -8.01 -3.77
CA LEU A 356 -43.87 -8.97 -3.01
C LEU A 356 -42.37 -8.77 -3.29
N ASP A 357 -41.62 -8.30 -2.29
CA ASP A 357 -40.17 -8.06 -2.39
C ASP A 357 -39.40 -9.18 -1.66
N PRO A 358 -38.68 -10.07 -2.37
CA PRO A 358 -37.87 -11.11 -1.72
C PRO A 358 -36.62 -10.57 -1.00
N CYS A 359 -36.21 -9.34 -1.29
CA CYS A 359 -35.06 -8.70 -0.65
C CYS A 359 -35.39 -8.04 0.69
N LEU A 360 -36.66 -8.03 1.11
CA LEU A 360 -37.08 -7.59 2.44
C LEU A 360 -37.36 -8.81 3.36
N PRO A 361 -37.14 -8.68 4.68
CA PRO A 361 -37.49 -9.72 5.64
C PRO A 361 -38.95 -10.18 5.54
N ALA A 362 -39.20 -11.46 5.80
CA ALA A 362 -40.53 -12.03 5.71
C ALA A 362 -41.58 -11.23 6.51
N ASP A 363 -42.73 -10.96 5.89
CA ASP A 363 -43.87 -10.22 6.44
C ASP A 363 -43.61 -8.74 6.79
N LEU A 364 -42.43 -8.18 6.48
CA LEU A 364 -42.20 -6.75 6.59
C LEU A 364 -43.12 -6.00 5.62
N GLN A 365 -43.92 -5.07 6.13
CA GLN A 365 -44.64 -4.10 5.30
C GLN A 365 -43.81 -2.83 5.19
N ASP A 366 -43.67 -2.30 3.98
CA ASP A 366 -42.87 -1.13 3.70
C ASP A 366 -43.50 -0.27 2.60
N GLU A 367 -43.09 1.00 2.53
CA GLU A 367 -43.54 1.95 1.51
C GLU A 367 -42.33 2.66 0.92
N VAL A 368 -42.26 2.70 -0.42
CA VAL A 368 -41.15 3.32 -1.15
C VAL A 368 -41.66 4.31 -2.19
N GLY A 369 -40.83 5.30 -2.52
CA GLY A 369 -41.13 6.32 -3.53
C GLY A 369 -41.76 7.61 -2.98
N PRO A 370 -41.82 8.67 -3.81
CA PRO A 370 -42.45 9.93 -3.45
C PRO A 370 -43.97 9.76 -3.30
N GLN A 371 -44.64 10.69 -2.62
CA GLN A 371 -46.07 10.59 -2.28
C GLN A 371 -46.97 10.22 -3.47
N GLU A 372 -46.76 10.84 -4.63
CA GLU A 372 -47.57 10.62 -5.84
C GLU A 372 -47.29 9.28 -6.54
N GLN A 373 -46.19 8.61 -6.19
CA GLN A 373 -45.71 7.37 -6.80
C GLN A 373 -45.45 6.29 -5.76
N ARG A 374 -46.11 6.41 -4.60
CA ARG A 374 -45.84 5.55 -3.47
C ARG A 374 -46.28 4.12 -3.78
N VAL A 375 -45.39 3.18 -3.48
CA VAL A 375 -45.62 1.75 -3.70
C VAL A 375 -45.54 1.03 -2.36
N HIS A 376 -46.58 0.23 -2.07
CA HIS A 376 -46.64 -0.65 -0.92
C HIS A 376 -45.94 -1.97 -1.22
N LEU A 377 -45.01 -2.36 -0.35
CA LEU A 377 -44.22 -3.58 -0.43
C LEU A 377 -44.56 -4.54 0.71
N ARG A 378 -44.42 -5.83 0.45
CA ARG A 378 -44.43 -6.89 1.47
C ARG A 378 -43.25 -7.83 1.26
N GLY A 379 -42.42 -7.98 2.30
CA GLY A 379 -41.25 -8.82 2.25
C GLY A 379 -41.60 -10.31 2.24
N THR A 380 -40.97 -11.07 1.34
CA THR A 380 -41.12 -12.55 1.32
C THR A 380 -39.93 -13.28 1.92
N GLY A 381 -38.81 -12.59 2.17
CA GLY A 381 -37.66 -13.17 2.87
C GLY A 381 -36.86 -14.21 2.07
N ASP A 382 -36.98 -14.23 0.74
CA ASP A 382 -36.31 -15.20 -0.12
C ASP A 382 -34.94 -14.68 -0.59
N PHE A 383 -33.90 -15.04 0.15
CA PHE A 383 -32.52 -14.63 -0.13
C PHE A 383 -32.01 -15.09 -1.50
N ASP A 384 -32.33 -16.32 -1.94
CA ASP A 384 -31.85 -16.82 -3.23
C ASP A 384 -32.56 -16.10 -4.39
N ARG A 385 -33.86 -15.88 -4.26
CA ARG A 385 -34.60 -15.09 -5.25
C ARG A 385 -34.12 -13.65 -5.29
N CYS A 386 -33.85 -13.05 -4.13
CA CYS A 386 -33.28 -11.71 -4.05
C CYS A 386 -31.96 -11.64 -4.83
N ARG A 387 -31.02 -12.55 -4.58
CA ARG A 387 -29.74 -12.62 -5.32
C ARG A 387 -29.93 -12.62 -6.83
N LEU A 388 -30.81 -13.49 -7.35
CA LEU A 388 -31.10 -13.56 -8.79
C LEU A 388 -31.69 -12.25 -9.33
N LEU A 389 -32.54 -11.56 -8.57
CA LEU A 389 -33.10 -10.26 -8.97
C LEU A 389 -32.05 -9.14 -8.99
N LEU A 390 -30.97 -9.26 -8.20
CA LEU A 390 -29.92 -8.23 -8.13
C LEU A 390 -28.86 -8.36 -9.22
N GLN A 391 -28.74 -9.51 -9.89
CA GLN A 391 -27.72 -9.71 -10.93
C GLN A 391 -27.73 -8.65 -12.05
N PRO A 392 -28.88 -8.19 -12.58
CA PRO A 392 -28.91 -7.12 -13.58
C PRO A 392 -28.33 -5.80 -13.08
N PHE A 393 -28.38 -5.52 -11.76
CA PHE A 393 -27.88 -4.28 -11.18
C PHE A 393 -26.35 -4.23 -11.08
N LEU A 394 -25.66 -5.36 -11.23
CA LEU A 394 -24.20 -5.43 -11.37
C LEU A 394 -23.71 -4.79 -12.68
N ASN A 395 -24.59 -4.66 -13.67
CA ASN A 395 -24.30 -4.13 -15.00
C ASN A 395 -23.07 -4.80 -15.64
N HIS A 396 -22.99 -6.13 -15.51
CA HIS A 396 -21.90 -6.95 -16.01
C HIS A 396 -21.94 -7.05 -17.55
N THR A 397 -20.79 -6.99 -18.21
CA THR A 397 -20.68 -7.17 -19.67
C THR A 397 -20.17 -8.57 -20.01
N ASN A 398 -20.35 -9.04 -21.24
CA ASN A 398 -19.84 -10.36 -21.66
C ASN A 398 -18.33 -10.34 -22.01
N ASP A 399 -17.65 -9.22 -21.75
CA ASP A 399 -16.24 -9.06 -22.06
C ASP A 399 -15.36 -9.87 -21.10
N THR A 400 -14.20 -10.31 -21.58
CA THR A 400 -13.23 -10.99 -20.72
C THR A 400 -12.54 -10.00 -19.80
N ASN A 401 -12.26 -10.41 -18.55
CA ASN A 401 -11.55 -9.60 -17.55
C ASN A 401 -12.26 -8.28 -17.23
N THR A 402 -13.59 -8.27 -17.23
CA THR A 402 -14.38 -7.16 -16.68
C THR A 402 -15.11 -7.59 -15.41
N SER A 403 -15.54 -6.61 -14.62
CA SER A 403 -16.24 -6.80 -13.36
C SER A 403 -17.55 -6.00 -13.36
N LEU A 404 -17.83 -5.23 -12.31
CA LEU A 404 -19.01 -4.38 -12.23
C LEU A 404 -18.96 -3.30 -13.33
N ASN A 405 -20.11 -2.98 -13.91
CA ASN A 405 -20.24 -1.92 -14.92
C ASN A 405 -19.32 -2.08 -16.15
N GLY A 406 -18.88 -3.31 -16.46
CA GLY A 406 -17.95 -3.58 -17.56
C GLY A 406 -16.54 -3.03 -17.35
N VAL A 407 -16.17 -2.64 -16.12
CA VAL A 407 -14.82 -2.11 -15.85
C VAL A 407 -13.81 -3.25 -15.83
N TYR A 408 -12.69 -3.04 -16.53
CA TYR A 408 -11.59 -3.98 -16.55
C TYR A 408 -11.07 -4.31 -15.15
N GLN A 409 -10.84 -5.60 -14.88
CA GLN A 409 -10.28 -6.14 -13.65
C GLN A 409 -9.11 -7.08 -14.01
N PRO A 410 -7.86 -6.77 -13.60
CA PRO A 410 -6.74 -7.68 -13.77
C PRO A 410 -7.00 -9.05 -13.13
N PRO A 411 -6.48 -10.15 -13.69
CA PRO A 411 -6.66 -11.47 -13.09
C PRO A 411 -6.12 -11.51 -11.66
N ILE A 412 -6.92 -12.07 -10.74
CA ILE A 412 -6.53 -12.30 -9.35
C ILE A 412 -6.03 -13.73 -9.22
N ASP A 413 -4.80 -13.92 -8.74
CA ASP A 413 -4.33 -15.24 -8.31
C ASP A 413 -5.00 -15.61 -6.98
N PHE A 414 -6.18 -16.20 -7.04
CA PHE A 414 -6.94 -16.62 -5.86
C PHE A 414 -6.21 -17.68 -5.00
N THR A 415 -5.25 -18.41 -5.57
CA THR A 415 -4.48 -19.42 -4.81
C THR A 415 -3.42 -18.77 -3.93
N ASN A 416 -2.88 -17.63 -4.37
CA ASN A 416 -1.83 -16.91 -3.69
C ASN A 416 -2.21 -15.46 -3.36
N SER A 417 -3.47 -15.19 -3.06
CA SER A 417 -3.93 -13.90 -2.57
C SER A 417 -4.60 -14.01 -1.21
N GLN A 418 -4.74 -12.87 -0.56
CA GLN A 418 -5.52 -12.68 0.66
C GLN A 418 -6.21 -11.34 0.56
N PHE A 419 -7.47 -11.27 1.00
CA PHE A 419 -8.26 -10.05 0.98
C PHE A 419 -8.86 -9.76 2.35
N TYR A 420 -9.02 -8.47 2.64
CA TYR A 420 -9.84 -7.99 3.74
C TYR A 420 -11.09 -7.28 3.21
N GLY A 421 -12.24 -7.58 3.79
CA GLY A 421 -13.51 -6.95 3.49
C GLY A 421 -13.94 -5.99 4.59
N PHE A 422 -14.10 -4.71 4.27
CA PHE A 422 -14.50 -3.64 5.19
C PHE A 422 -15.94 -3.17 4.96
N SER A 423 -16.42 -2.32 5.87
CA SER A 423 -17.75 -1.72 5.82
C SER A 423 -18.86 -2.76 5.68
N GLU A 424 -19.69 -2.73 4.62
CA GLU A 424 -20.79 -3.67 4.46
C GLU A 424 -20.34 -5.14 4.37
N PHE A 425 -19.09 -5.43 3.97
CA PHE A 425 -18.57 -6.81 4.08
C PHE A 425 -18.53 -7.28 5.54
N TYR A 426 -18.16 -6.41 6.47
CA TYR A 426 -18.20 -6.69 7.89
C TYR A 426 -19.61 -6.57 8.45
N TYR A 427 -20.33 -5.48 8.18
CA TYR A 427 -21.65 -5.26 8.78
C TYR A 427 -22.67 -6.33 8.37
N CYS A 428 -22.63 -6.81 7.12
CA CYS A 428 -23.51 -7.88 6.67
C CYS A 428 -23.16 -9.24 7.29
N THR A 429 -21.92 -9.44 7.72
CA THR A 429 -21.49 -10.70 8.36
C THR A 429 -21.61 -10.65 9.88
N GLU A 430 -21.45 -9.48 10.51
CA GLU A 430 -21.35 -9.35 11.97
C GLU A 430 -22.63 -8.82 12.63
N ASP A 431 -23.23 -7.72 12.16
CA ASP A 431 -24.21 -6.94 12.93
C ASP A 431 -25.36 -7.81 13.45
N VAL A 432 -25.89 -8.66 12.58
CA VAL A 432 -27.04 -9.52 12.88
C VAL A 432 -26.78 -11.01 12.67
N LEU A 433 -25.84 -11.37 11.78
CA LEU A 433 -25.47 -12.77 11.54
C LEU A 433 -24.38 -13.27 12.51
N ARG A 434 -23.69 -12.35 13.22
CA ARG A 434 -22.69 -12.64 14.28
C ARG A 434 -21.60 -13.62 13.83
N MET A 435 -21.13 -13.45 12.60
CA MET A 435 -20.14 -14.33 11.96
C MET A 435 -19.03 -13.56 11.22
N GLY A 436 -18.69 -12.35 11.70
CA GLY A 436 -17.56 -11.60 11.16
C GLY A 436 -16.22 -12.35 11.32
N GLY A 437 -15.23 -11.98 10.51
CA GLY A 437 -13.93 -12.65 10.47
C GLY A 437 -13.75 -13.47 9.20
N ASP A 438 -13.25 -14.69 9.31
CA ASP A 438 -12.94 -15.52 8.14
C ASP A 438 -14.24 -15.88 7.38
N TYR A 439 -14.34 -15.43 6.13
CA TYR A 439 -15.53 -15.58 5.31
C TYR A 439 -15.65 -17.01 4.79
N ASN A 440 -16.86 -17.55 4.85
CA ASN A 440 -17.21 -18.81 4.21
C ASN A 440 -18.56 -18.67 3.50
N SER A 441 -18.55 -18.80 2.18
CA SER A 441 -19.71 -18.54 1.32
C SER A 441 -20.94 -19.40 1.68
N SER A 442 -20.74 -20.68 2.00
CA SER A 442 -21.84 -21.59 2.38
C SER A 442 -22.43 -21.25 3.75
N LYS A 443 -21.60 -20.99 4.76
CA LYS A 443 -22.08 -20.55 6.08
C LYS A 443 -22.83 -19.22 5.98
N TYR A 444 -22.26 -18.28 5.25
CA TYR A 444 -22.83 -16.95 5.07
C TYR A 444 -24.19 -16.98 4.38
N SER A 445 -24.29 -17.68 3.23
CA SER A 445 -25.55 -17.82 2.50
C SER A 445 -26.63 -18.53 3.33
N ASN A 446 -26.28 -19.56 4.10
CA ASN A 446 -27.25 -20.24 4.98
C ASN A 446 -27.73 -19.35 6.13
N ALA A 447 -26.83 -18.58 6.76
CA ALA A 447 -27.18 -17.64 7.80
C ALA A 447 -28.08 -16.51 7.26
N ALA A 448 -27.74 -15.95 6.09
CA ALA A 448 -28.52 -14.92 5.42
C ALA A 448 -29.92 -15.44 5.02
N LYS A 449 -30.04 -16.65 4.44
CA LYS A 449 -31.34 -17.30 4.17
C LYS A 449 -32.19 -17.42 5.43
N SER A 450 -31.60 -17.91 6.51
CA SER A 450 -32.31 -18.13 7.78
C SER A 450 -32.77 -16.81 8.39
N TYR A 451 -31.95 -15.76 8.33
CA TYR A 451 -32.32 -14.42 8.77
C TYR A 451 -33.50 -13.88 7.94
N CYS A 452 -33.43 -13.97 6.62
CA CYS A 452 -34.45 -13.41 5.73
C CYS A 452 -35.80 -14.12 5.81
N ALA A 453 -35.79 -15.44 5.96
CA ALA A 453 -37.01 -16.22 6.15
C ALA A 453 -37.66 -16.03 7.54
N THR A 454 -36.97 -15.36 8.48
CA THR A 454 -37.53 -15.08 9.81
C THR A 454 -38.54 -13.94 9.71
N GLN A 455 -39.74 -14.14 10.29
CA GLN A 455 -40.79 -13.12 10.34
C GLN A 455 -40.29 -11.81 10.98
N TRP A 456 -40.66 -10.68 10.37
CA TRP A 456 -40.24 -9.34 10.80
C TRP A 456 -40.55 -9.06 12.27
N LYS A 457 -41.71 -9.52 12.77
CA LYS A 457 -42.08 -9.41 14.18
C LYS A 457 -41.03 -10.08 15.09
N THR A 458 -40.59 -11.28 14.73
CA THR A 458 -39.57 -12.03 15.49
C THR A 458 -38.22 -11.33 15.43
N LEU A 459 -37.85 -10.77 14.27
CA LEU A 459 -36.60 -10.01 14.13
C LEU A 459 -36.60 -8.76 15.04
N LYS A 460 -37.71 -8.03 15.09
CA LYS A 460 -37.90 -6.90 16.02
C LYS A 460 -37.81 -7.32 17.48
N GLU A 461 -38.51 -8.38 17.88
CA GLU A 461 -38.43 -8.88 19.26
C GLU A 461 -37.00 -9.27 19.67
N ARG A 462 -36.21 -9.83 18.75
CA ARG A 462 -34.79 -10.15 18.99
C ARG A 462 -33.94 -8.88 19.13
N PHE A 463 -34.23 -7.86 18.32
CA PHE A 463 -33.55 -6.57 18.38
C PHE A 463 -33.84 -5.85 19.70
N ASP A 464 -35.10 -5.79 20.11
CA ASP A 464 -35.52 -5.15 21.37
C ASP A 464 -34.91 -5.85 22.61
N ARG A 465 -34.58 -7.14 22.49
CA ARG A 465 -33.87 -7.93 23.52
C ARG A 465 -32.35 -7.79 23.48
N GLY A 466 -31.79 -7.03 22.56
CA GLY A 466 -30.34 -6.83 22.43
C GLY A 466 -29.58 -8.04 21.92
N LEU A 467 -30.20 -8.91 21.09
CA LEU A 467 -29.52 -10.08 20.52
C LEU A 467 -28.42 -9.72 19.52
N TYR A 468 -28.56 -8.58 18.84
CA TYR A 468 -27.67 -8.15 17.77
C TYR A 468 -26.56 -7.24 18.28
N ALA A 469 -25.59 -6.92 17.41
CA ALA A 469 -24.50 -6.02 17.78
C ALA A 469 -25.04 -4.64 18.22
N SER A 470 -24.37 -4.01 19.18
CA SER A 470 -24.81 -2.73 19.77
C SER A 470 -24.88 -1.56 18.78
N HIS A 471 -24.22 -1.67 17.62
CA HIS A 471 -24.24 -0.67 16.56
C HIS A 471 -25.22 -0.99 15.43
N ALA A 472 -25.90 -2.15 15.48
CA ALA A 472 -26.99 -2.46 14.57
C ALA A 472 -28.18 -1.55 14.92
N ASP A 473 -28.75 -0.88 13.92
CA ASP A 473 -29.94 -0.06 14.06
C ASP A 473 -31.12 -0.69 13.31
N GLN A 474 -32.29 -0.04 13.38
CA GLN A 474 -33.48 -0.51 12.67
C GLN A 474 -33.28 -0.55 11.14
N HIS A 475 -32.45 0.34 10.61
CA HIS A 475 -32.11 0.38 9.19
C HIS A 475 -31.29 -0.87 8.79
N ARG A 476 -30.29 -1.27 9.58
CA ARG A 476 -29.57 -2.54 9.43
C ARG A 476 -30.52 -3.72 9.48
N LEU A 477 -31.43 -3.76 10.44
CA LEU A 477 -32.41 -4.83 10.58
C LEU A 477 -33.28 -5.00 9.33
N LYS A 478 -33.79 -3.88 8.82
CA LYS A 478 -34.68 -3.80 7.65
C LYS A 478 -33.98 -4.24 6.37
N TYR A 479 -32.79 -3.71 6.09
CA TYR A 479 -32.12 -3.87 4.80
C TYR A 479 -31.03 -4.95 4.79
N GLN A 480 -30.85 -5.70 5.88
CA GLN A 480 -29.87 -6.79 5.94
C GLN A 480 -30.04 -7.78 4.79
N CYS A 481 -31.26 -8.18 4.45
CA CYS A 481 -31.51 -9.17 3.39
C CYS A 481 -31.00 -8.70 2.03
N PHE A 482 -31.43 -7.51 1.61
CA PHE A 482 -30.95 -6.86 0.40
C PHE A 482 -29.42 -6.73 0.40
N LYS A 483 -28.85 -6.12 1.45
CA LYS A 483 -27.40 -5.85 1.51
C LYS A 483 -26.58 -7.13 1.56
N SER A 484 -27.09 -8.18 2.20
CA SER A 484 -26.41 -9.46 2.25
C SER A 484 -26.35 -10.14 0.89
N ALA A 485 -27.47 -10.09 0.15
CA ALA A 485 -27.55 -10.61 -1.21
C ALA A 485 -26.69 -9.78 -2.17
N TRP A 486 -26.71 -8.45 -2.03
CA TRP A 486 -25.87 -7.54 -2.81
C TRP A 486 -24.37 -7.79 -2.58
N MET A 487 -23.93 -7.89 -1.32
CA MET A 487 -22.56 -8.23 -0.96
C MET A 487 -22.13 -9.57 -1.58
N TYR A 488 -23.01 -10.58 -1.54
CA TYR A 488 -22.74 -11.89 -2.15
C TYR A 488 -22.54 -11.77 -3.66
N GLU A 489 -23.47 -11.12 -4.36
CA GLU A 489 -23.43 -11.01 -5.82
C GLU A 489 -22.28 -10.12 -6.28
N VAL A 490 -21.99 -9.01 -5.59
CA VAL A 490 -20.80 -8.19 -5.88
C VAL A 490 -19.50 -8.99 -5.72
N LEU A 491 -19.38 -9.78 -4.66
CA LEU A 491 -18.17 -10.57 -4.41
C LEU A 491 -17.98 -11.70 -5.43
N HIS A 492 -19.01 -12.55 -5.60
CA HIS A 492 -18.89 -13.79 -6.35
C HIS A 492 -19.22 -13.65 -7.83
N SER A 493 -20.20 -12.81 -8.18
CA SER A 493 -20.62 -12.61 -9.57
C SER A 493 -19.98 -11.35 -10.17
N GLY A 494 -19.74 -10.31 -9.37
CA GLY A 494 -19.12 -9.05 -9.79
C GLY A 494 -17.60 -9.15 -9.89
N PHE A 495 -16.91 -9.46 -8.79
CA PHE A 495 -15.45 -9.57 -8.73
C PHE A 495 -14.92 -10.98 -9.01
N ALA A 496 -15.82 -11.91 -9.33
CA ALA A 496 -15.50 -13.30 -9.68
C ALA A 496 -14.73 -14.08 -8.61
N PHE A 497 -14.90 -13.74 -7.32
CA PHE A 497 -14.29 -14.53 -6.25
C PHE A 497 -14.90 -15.94 -6.22
N PRO A 498 -14.10 -17.03 -6.20
CA PRO A 498 -14.63 -18.38 -6.10
C PRO A 498 -15.44 -18.58 -4.81
N ALA A 499 -16.52 -19.36 -4.87
CA ALA A 499 -17.31 -19.69 -3.68
C ALA A 499 -16.49 -20.45 -2.61
N VAL A 500 -15.46 -21.17 -3.05
CA VAL A 500 -14.52 -21.92 -2.19
C VAL A 500 -13.34 -21.08 -1.70
N TYR A 501 -13.32 -19.76 -1.95
CA TYR A 501 -12.23 -18.91 -1.52
C TYR A 501 -12.21 -18.74 0.01
N GLU A 502 -11.12 -19.16 0.65
CA GLU A 502 -11.00 -19.18 2.13
C GLU A 502 -10.18 -18.01 2.68
N ASN A 503 -9.44 -17.27 1.83
CA ASN A 503 -8.52 -16.22 2.25
C ASN A 503 -9.17 -14.81 2.22
N LEU A 504 -10.47 -14.72 2.48
CA LEU A 504 -11.20 -13.45 2.69
C LEU A 504 -11.51 -13.32 4.17
N ARG A 505 -11.13 -12.20 4.78
CA ARG A 505 -11.48 -11.88 6.16
C ARG A 505 -12.28 -10.59 6.23
N THR A 506 -13.51 -10.65 6.70
CA THR A 506 -14.31 -9.46 7.00
C THR A 506 -13.87 -8.88 8.34
N ALA A 507 -13.68 -7.57 8.40
CA ALA A 507 -13.17 -6.93 9.61
C ALA A 507 -13.64 -5.47 9.67
N LEU A 508 -13.97 -5.00 10.87
CA LEU A 508 -13.99 -3.57 11.17
C LEU A 508 -12.60 -3.10 11.58
N LEU A 509 -11.90 -3.96 12.33
CA LEU A 509 -10.57 -3.71 12.88
C LEU A 509 -9.60 -4.83 12.47
N VAL A 510 -8.35 -4.50 12.16
CA VAL A 510 -7.25 -5.47 12.01
C VAL A 510 -6.24 -5.21 13.12
N TYR A 511 -6.01 -6.23 13.96
CA TYR A 511 -5.22 -6.14 15.19
C TYR A 511 -5.72 -5.04 16.16
N ASP A 512 -7.04 -4.98 16.39
CA ASP A 512 -7.70 -3.99 17.25
C ASP A 512 -7.45 -2.52 16.85
N LYS A 513 -7.09 -2.29 15.58
CA LYS A 513 -7.03 -0.98 14.93
C LYS A 513 -8.07 -0.92 13.83
N GLU A 514 -8.84 0.15 13.76
CA GLU A 514 -9.71 0.40 12.61
C GLU A 514 -8.79 0.45 11.38
N VAL A 515 -9.01 -0.44 10.40
CA VAL A 515 -8.25 -0.32 9.15
C VAL A 515 -8.89 0.82 8.41
N GLN A 516 -8.20 1.95 8.44
CA GLN A 516 -8.68 3.15 7.79
C GLN A 516 -7.82 3.41 6.58
N TRP A 517 -8.46 3.62 5.44
CA TRP A 517 -7.78 4.15 4.26
C TRP A 517 -7.04 5.46 4.60
N THR A 518 -7.50 6.20 5.61
CA THR A 518 -6.83 7.40 6.14
C THR A 518 -5.43 7.14 6.72
N LEU A 519 -5.14 5.92 7.21
CA LEU A 519 -3.78 5.53 7.61
C LEU A 519 -2.86 5.39 6.39
N GLY A 520 -3.39 4.85 5.28
CA GLY A 520 -2.68 4.81 4.00
C GLY A 520 -2.44 6.22 3.43
N ALA A 521 -3.45 7.07 3.50
CA ALA A 521 -3.37 8.46 3.06
C ALA A 521 -2.28 9.24 3.83
N ILE A 522 -2.29 9.18 5.17
CA ILE A 522 -1.27 9.87 5.97
C ILE A 522 0.13 9.29 5.70
N LEU A 523 0.27 7.98 5.57
CA LEU A 523 1.55 7.33 5.26
C LEU A 523 2.10 7.81 3.92
N TYR A 524 1.25 7.89 2.89
CA TYR A 524 1.64 8.35 1.56
C TYR A 524 2.00 9.85 1.53
N ARG A 525 1.16 10.68 2.16
CA ARG A 525 1.34 12.15 2.22
C ARG A 525 2.57 12.55 3.05
N THR A 526 2.96 11.73 4.03
CA THR A 526 4.12 11.96 4.90
C THR A 526 5.39 11.20 4.48
N ARG A 527 5.38 10.49 3.33
CA ARG A 527 6.50 9.62 2.90
C ARG A 527 7.86 10.31 2.77
N PHE A 528 7.88 11.63 2.59
CA PHE A 528 9.12 12.42 2.48
C PHE A 528 9.64 12.97 3.81
N LEU A 529 8.87 12.89 4.92
CA LEU A 529 9.35 13.37 6.22
C LEU A 529 10.65 12.68 6.69
N PRO A 530 10.88 11.36 6.46
CA PRO A 530 12.15 10.70 6.79
C PRO A 530 13.39 11.38 6.20
N LEU A 531 13.28 12.10 5.07
CA LEU A 531 14.42 12.80 4.45
C LEU A 531 15.03 13.87 5.37
N ARG A 532 14.27 14.36 6.37
CA ARG A 532 14.78 15.31 7.38
C ARG A 532 15.78 14.66 8.36
N ASP A 533 15.62 13.36 8.59
CA ASP A 533 16.38 12.59 9.60
C ASP A 533 17.44 11.68 8.98
N ILE A 534 17.34 11.38 7.69
CA ILE A 534 18.29 10.52 6.98
C ILE A 534 19.54 11.34 6.60
N PRO A 535 20.77 10.89 6.97
CA PRO A 535 21.99 11.57 6.60
C PRO A 535 22.13 11.67 5.07
N GLN A 536 22.45 12.86 4.56
CA GLN A 536 22.54 13.13 3.11
C GLN A 536 23.55 12.21 2.39
N GLU A 537 24.56 11.70 3.10
CA GLU A 537 25.52 10.71 2.57
C GLU A 537 24.89 9.34 2.28
N SER A 538 23.85 8.95 3.01
CA SER A 538 23.14 7.67 2.82
C SER A 538 22.09 7.70 1.70
N LEU A 539 21.68 8.90 1.27
CA LEU A 539 20.80 9.14 0.12
C LEU A 539 21.57 9.23 -1.21
N LYS A 540 22.90 9.38 -1.16
CA LYS A 540 23.73 9.20 -2.35
C LYS A 540 23.76 7.72 -2.68
N GLY A 541 23.03 7.33 -3.72
CA GLY A 541 23.20 6.01 -4.32
C GLY A 541 24.68 5.72 -4.58
N SER A 542 25.07 4.45 -4.55
CA SER A 542 26.42 3.98 -4.86
C SER A 542 26.85 4.56 -6.21
N HIS A 543 27.55 5.69 -6.19
CA HIS A 543 28.22 6.19 -7.38
C HIS A 543 29.21 5.10 -7.79
N SER A 544 29.18 4.73 -9.07
CA SER A 544 30.28 3.99 -9.65
C SER A 544 31.58 4.70 -9.24
N HIS A 545 32.55 3.93 -8.75
CA HIS A 545 33.86 4.39 -8.28
C HIS A 545 34.71 5.08 -9.38
N TRP A 546 34.09 5.55 -10.46
CA TRP A 546 34.69 6.08 -11.66
C TRP A 546 34.85 7.60 -11.69
N HIS A 547 34.16 8.36 -10.82
CA HIS A 547 34.22 9.83 -10.89
C HIS A 547 35.03 10.53 -9.79
N HIS A 548 35.44 9.84 -8.72
CA HIS A 548 36.39 10.44 -7.75
C HIS A 548 37.87 10.26 -8.12
N SER A 549 38.20 9.45 -9.12
CA SER A 549 39.57 9.28 -9.60
C SER A 549 39.96 10.25 -10.74
N PHE A 550 39.01 11.02 -11.30
CA PHE A 550 39.28 11.87 -12.47
C PHE A 550 39.51 13.36 -12.18
N SER A 551 39.33 13.84 -10.94
CA SER A 551 39.47 15.28 -10.63
C SER A 551 40.77 15.66 -9.89
N PHE A 552 41.45 14.74 -9.20
CA PHE A 552 42.69 15.09 -8.51
C PHE A 552 43.96 14.76 -9.32
N MET A 553 43.95 13.68 -10.11
CA MET A 553 45.14 13.22 -10.83
C MET A 553 45.46 14.07 -12.07
N ASN A 554 44.45 14.61 -12.76
CA ASN A 554 44.65 15.36 -14.02
C ASN A 554 45.07 16.83 -13.82
N ASN A 555 44.81 17.43 -12.65
CA ASN A 555 45.17 18.82 -12.39
C ASN A 555 46.68 19.02 -12.16
N HIS A 556 47.38 18.02 -11.59
CA HIS A 556 48.83 18.10 -11.41
C HIS A 556 49.58 18.02 -12.74
N TYR A 557 49.17 17.16 -13.68
CA TYR A 557 49.79 17.10 -15.00
C TYR A 557 49.54 18.36 -15.84
N LEU A 558 48.35 18.96 -15.73
CA LEU A 558 48.04 20.23 -16.38
C LEU A 558 48.89 21.37 -15.80
N PHE A 559 49.02 21.45 -14.47
CA PHE A 559 49.88 22.44 -13.82
C PHE A 559 51.36 22.25 -14.18
N LEU A 560 51.84 21.00 -14.25
CA LEU A 560 53.21 20.67 -14.61
C LEU A 560 53.51 20.98 -16.10
N ALA A 561 52.53 20.74 -16.98
CA ALA A 561 52.61 21.12 -18.39
C ALA A 561 52.65 22.64 -18.56
N CYS A 562 51.76 23.39 -17.88
CA CYS A 562 51.78 24.85 -17.90
C CYS A 562 53.09 25.42 -17.33
N PHE A 563 53.60 24.85 -16.24
CA PHE A 563 54.88 25.25 -15.65
C PHE A 563 56.04 25.01 -16.63
N LEU A 564 56.09 23.85 -17.29
CA LEU A 564 57.11 23.54 -18.30
C LEU A 564 57.05 24.51 -19.49
N VAL A 565 55.87 24.88 -19.97
CA VAL A 565 55.70 25.87 -21.06
C VAL A 565 56.24 27.24 -20.64
N VAL A 566 55.98 27.69 -19.42
CA VAL A 566 56.49 28.96 -18.90
C VAL A 566 58.02 28.92 -18.77
N VAL A 567 58.57 27.84 -18.21
CA VAL A 567 60.03 27.67 -18.09
C VAL A 567 60.71 27.62 -19.47
N LEU A 568 60.12 26.92 -20.44
CA LEU A 568 60.63 26.88 -21.81
C LEU A 568 60.60 28.26 -22.46
N SER A 569 59.53 29.03 -22.23
CA SER A 569 59.38 30.40 -22.75
C SER A 569 60.44 31.34 -22.14
N ILE A 570 60.70 31.22 -20.84
CA ILE A 570 61.75 31.98 -20.15
C ILE A 570 63.13 31.58 -20.69
N LEU A 571 63.41 30.28 -20.87
CA LEU A 571 64.67 29.81 -21.43
C LEU A 571 64.88 30.31 -22.87
N LEU A 572 63.86 30.25 -23.71
CA LEU A 572 63.90 30.78 -25.07
C LEU A 572 64.11 32.30 -25.08
N TYR A 573 63.46 33.02 -24.17
CA TYR A 573 63.66 34.46 -23.99
C TYR A 573 65.08 34.81 -23.54
N LEU A 574 65.64 34.08 -22.57
CA LEU A 574 67.02 34.24 -22.11
C LEU A 574 68.04 33.85 -23.19
N LEU A 575 67.78 32.80 -23.97
CA LEU A 575 68.61 32.42 -25.12
C LEU A 575 68.54 33.47 -26.24
N ARG A 576 67.37 34.08 -26.46
CA ARG A 576 67.19 35.21 -27.38
C ARG A 576 67.96 36.43 -26.88
N LEU A 577 67.88 36.77 -25.60
CA LEU A 577 68.65 37.82 -24.95
C LEU A 577 70.16 37.57 -25.05
N ARG A 578 70.64 36.34 -24.79
CA ARG A 578 72.04 35.97 -25.00
C ARG A 578 72.47 36.07 -26.46
N ARG A 579 71.60 35.73 -27.42
CA ARG A 579 71.86 35.92 -28.86
C ARG A 579 71.94 37.40 -29.24
N ILE A 580 71.06 38.23 -28.70
CA ILE A 580 71.06 39.69 -28.91
C ILE A 580 72.30 40.30 -28.28
N HIS A 581 72.68 39.88 -27.07
CA HIS A 581 73.87 40.39 -26.39
C HIS A 581 75.17 39.92 -27.06
N LYS A 582 75.24 38.68 -27.57
CA LYS A 582 76.34 38.23 -28.45
C LYS A 582 76.40 39.02 -29.76
N ARG A 583 75.26 39.36 -30.37
CA ARG A 583 75.22 40.23 -31.55
C ARG A 583 75.67 41.66 -31.23
N SER A 584 75.30 42.20 -30.06
CA SER A 584 75.74 43.53 -29.61
C SER A 584 77.25 43.57 -29.28
N THR A 585 77.82 42.48 -28.73
CA THR A 585 79.28 42.39 -28.50
C THR A 585 80.08 42.17 -29.79
N LEU A 586 79.50 41.50 -30.82
CA LEU A 586 80.11 41.39 -32.16
C LEU A 586 79.98 42.67 -33.00
N LEU A 587 78.96 43.51 -32.76
CA LEU A 587 78.78 44.82 -33.42
C LEU A 587 79.55 45.96 -32.75
N HIS A 588 80.09 45.78 -31.55
CA HIS A 588 80.98 46.75 -30.88
C HIS A 588 82.48 46.46 -31.10
N SER A 589 82.84 45.35 -31.75
CA SER A 589 84.23 45.05 -32.15
C SER A 589 84.51 45.30 -33.65
N ALA A 590 83.54 45.82 -34.41
CA ALA A 590 83.67 46.06 -35.85
C ALA A 590 82.92 47.33 -36.29
N SER A 591 83.35 48.50 -35.78
CA SER A 591 83.20 49.78 -36.50
C SER A 591 84.10 50.83 -35.84
N GLY A 592 85.37 50.80 -36.22
CA GLY A 592 86.27 51.94 -36.10
C GLY A 592 86.84 52.25 -37.48
N SER A 593 86.13 53.05 -38.27
CA SER A 593 86.68 53.93 -39.33
C SER A 593 85.56 54.60 -40.16
N VAL A 594 85.15 55.77 -39.67
CA VAL A 594 84.81 57.04 -40.34
C VAL A 594 85.04 57.12 -41.88
N GLN A 595 84.09 57.69 -42.68
CA GLN A 595 84.12 59.07 -43.26
C GLN A 595 83.11 59.30 -44.42
N TRP A 596 82.19 60.26 -44.21
CA TRP A 596 81.55 61.28 -45.10
C TRP A 596 81.37 61.11 -46.63
N LEU A 597 80.17 61.45 -47.15
CA LEU A 597 79.86 62.72 -47.85
C LEU A 597 78.35 62.89 -48.19
N GLU A 598 77.86 64.14 -48.07
CA GLU A 598 76.83 64.94 -48.82
C GLU A 598 75.58 64.27 -49.44
N GLU A 599 74.38 64.85 -49.59
CA GLU A 599 73.78 66.21 -49.61
C GLU A 599 72.25 65.97 -49.46
N GLY A 600 71.45 66.74 -48.71
CA GLY A 600 70.76 67.90 -49.27
C GLY A 600 69.24 67.90 -48.98
N LEU A 601 68.80 68.92 -48.23
CA LEU A 601 67.55 69.70 -48.33
C LEU A 601 66.17 69.09 -48.01
N GLY A 602 65.42 69.82 -47.15
CA GLY A 602 63.95 69.95 -47.26
C GLY A 602 63.18 69.88 -45.94
N SER A 603 62.88 71.05 -45.36
CA SER A 603 62.09 71.32 -44.15
C SER A 603 60.57 71.08 -44.31
N PRO A 604 59.77 71.19 -43.22
CA PRO A 604 58.52 70.43 -43.00
C PRO A 604 57.26 71.21 -43.38
N ASP A 605 56.12 70.52 -43.45
CA ASP A 605 54.82 71.16 -43.27
C ASP A 605 53.83 70.30 -42.48
N LEU A 606 53.20 70.97 -41.52
CA LEU A 606 51.97 70.58 -40.84
C LEU A 606 50.80 70.61 -41.83
N THR A 607 49.78 69.77 -41.63
CA THR A 607 48.40 70.27 -41.52
C THR A 607 47.44 69.23 -40.93
N VAL A 608 46.62 69.74 -40.03
CA VAL A 608 45.40 69.20 -39.46
C VAL A 608 44.31 69.11 -40.54
N THR A 609 43.44 68.10 -40.46
CA THR A 609 42.00 68.28 -40.74
C THR A 609 41.16 67.17 -40.08
N LEU A 610 40.28 67.65 -39.18
CA LEU A 610 38.94 67.20 -38.80
C LEU A 610 38.68 65.73 -38.43
#